data_AF-A0A9Q0DHN1-F1
#
_entry.id   AF-A0A9Q0DHN1-F1
#
_cell.length_a   1.000
_cell.length_b   1.000
_cell.length_c   1.000
_cell.angle_alpha   90.00
_cell.angle_beta   90.00
_cell.angle_gamma   90.00
#
_symmetry.space_group_name_H-M   'P 1'
#
loop_
_entity.id
_entity.type
_entity.pdbx_description
1 polymer ?
#
loop_
_entity_poly.entity_id
_entity_poly.type
_entity_poly.pdbx_seq_one_letter_code
_entity_poly.pdbx_strand_id
1 'polypeptide(L)' 'MGFRTPRMERMRILPLVLLGLLRPSSGAVFPLTKLCDTDLNGTIYGYEAKTLNGRRMVSLSEYVGQTVLLVNVATY' A
#
# COMPACT_ATOMS: atom_id res chain seq x y z
N MET A 1 -65.02 1.10 10.47
CA MET A 1 -64.07 2.21 10.32
C MET A 1 -62.85 1.95 11.18
N GLY A 2 -61.65 1.99 10.60
CA GLY A 2 -60.41 1.87 11.35
C GLY A 2 -59.19 1.83 10.43
N PHE A 3 -58.99 2.87 9.62
CA PHE A 3 -57.75 3.04 8.85
C PHE A 3 -56.60 3.29 9.82
N ARG A 4 -55.71 2.31 9.95
CA ARG A 4 -54.49 2.44 10.76
C ARG A 4 -53.36 2.88 9.82
N THR A 5 -53.04 4.17 9.86
CA THR A 5 -51.86 4.77 9.23
C THR A 5 -50.58 4.08 9.72
N PRO A 6 -49.63 3.67 8.85
CA PRO A 6 -48.32 3.25 9.31
C PRO A 6 -47.53 4.49 9.77
N ARG A 7 -47.28 4.49 11.08
CA ARG A 7 -46.56 5.45 11.90
C ARG A 7 -45.10 5.59 11.43
N MET A 8 -44.72 6.84 11.13
CA MET A 8 -43.42 7.30 10.63
C MET A 8 -42.32 7.21 11.71
N GLU A 9 -42.03 6.02 12.24
CA GLU A 9 -41.00 5.80 13.28
C GLU A 9 -39.77 5.03 12.77
N ARG A 10 -39.70 4.70 11.49
CA ARG A 10 -38.62 3.90 10.90
C ARG A 10 -37.64 4.71 10.03
N MET A 11 -37.62 6.04 10.16
CA MET A 11 -36.78 6.91 9.32
C MET A 11 -35.48 7.38 10.00
N ARG A 12 -35.34 7.23 11.32
CA ARG A 12 -34.17 7.75 12.07
C ARG A 12 -32.85 7.05 11.77
N ILE A 13 -32.91 5.82 11.26
CA ILE A 13 -31.72 5.02 10.94
C ILE A 13 -31.23 5.31 9.52
N LEU A 14 -32.07 5.89 8.65
CA LEU A 14 -31.71 6.25 7.29
C LEU A 14 -30.46 7.17 7.22
N PRO A 15 -30.35 8.27 7.99
CA PRO A 15 -29.16 9.11 7.95
C PRO A 15 -27.90 8.38 8.45
N LEU A 16 -28.04 7.46 9.41
CA LEU A 16 -26.91 6.65 9.91
C LEU A 16 -26.44 5.61 8.88
N VAL A 17 -27.39 4.96 8.19
CA VAL A 17 -27.09 4.05 7.06
C VAL A 17 -26.41 4.82 5.94
N LEU A 18 -26.92 6.01 5.61
CA LEU A 18 -26.33 6.85 4.57
C LEU A 18 -24.90 7.26 4.95
N LEU A 19 -24.67 7.70 6.20
CA LEU A 19 -23.35 8.08 6.71
C LEU A 19 -22.35 6.91 6.72
N GLY A 20 -22.81 5.68 6.96
CA GLY A 20 -21.98 4.48 6.82
C GLY A 20 -21.66 4.10 5.37
N LEU A 21 -22.50 4.48 4.42
CA LEU A 21 -22.25 4.33 2.97
C LEU A 21 -21.37 5.44 2.40
N LEU A 22 -21.29 6.59 3.07
CA LEU A 22 -20.29 7.61 2.81
C LEU A 22 -18.92 7.05 3.22
N ARG A 23 -18.31 6.32 2.29
CA ARG A 23 -16.93 5.88 2.36
C ARG A 23 -16.09 7.12 2.68
N PRO A 24 -15.37 7.18 3.82
CA PRO A 24 -14.50 8.31 4.10
C PRO A 24 -13.57 8.43 2.90
N SER A 25 -13.68 9.55 2.17
CA SER A 25 -12.75 9.90 1.11
C SER A 25 -11.39 9.83 1.77
N SER A 26 -10.66 8.78 1.45
CA SER A 26 -9.37 8.48 2.05
C SER A 26 -8.52 9.70 1.74
N GLY A 27 -8.33 10.56 2.75
CA GLY A 27 -7.57 11.80 2.62
C GLY A 27 -6.26 11.43 1.96
N ALA A 28 -5.91 12.17 0.89
CA ALA A 28 -4.84 11.83 -0.05
C ALA A 28 -3.68 11.12 0.64
N VAL A 29 -3.73 9.79 0.64
CA VAL A 29 -2.63 8.96 1.09
C VAL A 29 -1.64 9.13 -0.03
N PHE A 30 -0.64 9.99 0.17
CA PHE A 30 0.49 10.04 -0.73
C PHE A 30 1.00 8.59 -0.85
N PRO A 31 0.98 7.99 -2.05
CA PRO A 31 1.47 6.65 -2.20
C PRO A 31 2.96 6.67 -1.85
N LEU A 32 3.31 6.11 -0.70
CA LEU A 32 4.70 5.87 -0.29
C LEU A 32 5.39 4.89 -1.26
N THR A 33 4.61 4.22 -2.10
CA THR A 33 5.03 3.40 -3.22
C THR A 33 5.05 4.23 -4.50
N LYS A 34 6.24 4.68 -4.89
CA LYS A 34 6.51 4.98 -6.30
C LYS A 34 6.61 3.65 -7.04
N LEU A 35 5.71 3.39 -7.98
CA LEU A 35 5.91 2.34 -8.97
C LEU A 35 7.18 2.69 -9.76
N CYS A 36 8.11 1.74 -9.88
CA CYS A 36 9.27 1.93 -10.73
C CYS A 36 8.80 2.23 -12.15
N ASP A 37 9.41 3.23 -12.76
CA ASP A 37 9.21 3.53 -14.16
C ASP A 37 9.69 2.33 -14.99
N THR A 38 8.78 1.72 -15.74
CA THR A 38 9.07 0.52 -16.55
C THR A 38 9.87 0.86 -17.82
N ASP A 39 9.96 2.13 -18.19
CA ASP A 39 10.73 2.62 -19.34
C ASP A 39 12.21 2.85 -18.99
N LEU A 40 12.57 2.84 -17.69
CA LEU A 40 13.97 2.81 -17.27
C LEU A 40 14.57 1.43 -17.58
N ASN A 41 15.33 1.38 -18.66
CA ASN A 41 16.05 0.18 -19.06
C ASN A 41 17.18 -0.12 -18.06
N GLY A 42 17.01 -1.13 -17.21
CA GLY A 42 18.03 -1.56 -16.26
C GLY A 42 17.49 -2.50 -15.18
N THR A 43 18.33 -3.39 -14.66
CA THR A 43 18.02 -4.26 -13.53
C THR A 43 19.10 -4.14 -12.45
N ILE A 44 18.79 -4.56 -11.22
CA ILE A 44 19.78 -4.60 -10.13
C ILE A 44 20.86 -5.68 -10.35
N TYR A 45 20.65 -6.60 -11.30
CA TYR A 45 21.49 -7.79 -11.47
C TYR A 45 22.86 -7.52 -12.09
N GLY A 46 23.10 -6.33 -12.64
CA GLY A 46 24.42 -5.91 -13.14
C GLY A 46 25.33 -5.29 -12.08
N TYR A 47 24.90 -5.25 -10.81
CA TYR A 47 25.63 -4.60 -9.73
C TYR A 47 26.15 -5.63 -8.73
N GLU A 48 27.20 -5.24 -8.00
CA GLU A 48 27.77 -6.03 -6.91
C GLU A 48 27.84 -5.21 -5.62
N ALA A 49 27.80 -5.90 -4.49
CA ALA A 49 27.93 -5.29 -3.18
C ALA A 49 29.06 -5.96 -2.39
N LYS A 50 29.85 -5.15 -1.67
CA LYS A 50 30.79 -5.68 -0.69
C LYS A 50 30.04 -6.02 0.59
N THR A 51 30.25 -7.23 1.08
CA THR A 51 29.69 -7.65 2.38
C THR A 51 30.15 -6.75 3.53
N LEU A 52 29.34 -6.65 4.59
CA LEU A 52 29.65 -5.84 5.77
C LEU A 52 31.00 -6.21 6.41
N ASN A 53 31.36 -7.50 6.39
CA ASN A 53 32.64 -7.97 6.92
C ASN A 53 33.82 -7.76 5.94
N GLY A 54 33.58 -7.14 4.78
CA GLY A 54 34.58 -6.76 3.79
C GLY A 54 35.26 -7.91 3.02
N ARG A 55 34.96 -9.16 3.35
CA ARG A 55 35.69 -10.35 2.86
C ARG A 55 35.38 -10.75 1.44
N ARG A 56 34.15 -10.49 0.98
CA ARG A 56 33.69 -10.89 -0.35
C ARG A 56 32.87 -9.80 -1.02
N MET A 57 32.97 -9.77 -2.35
CA MET A 57 31.99 -9.15 -3.23
C MET A 57 30.87 -10.18 -3.46
N VAL A 58 29.63 -9.71 -3.53
CA VAL A 58 28.45 -10.52 -3.82
C VAL A 58 27.77 -9.88 -5.01
N SER A 59 27.51 -10.67 -6.05
CA SER A 59 26.79 -10.17 -7.21
C SER A 59 25.30 -10.21 -6.94
N LEU A 60 24.59 -9.12 -7.26
CA LEU A 60 23.14 -9.10 -7.14
C LEU A 60 22.47 -10.04 -8.16
N SER A 61 23.18 -10.46 -9.21
CA SER A 61 22.72 -11.50 -10.15
C SER A 61 22.41 -12.85 -9.47
N GLU A 62 22.97 -13.11 -8.28
CA GLU A 62 22.68 -14.33 -7.51
C GLU A 62 21.20 -14.38 -7.04
N TYR A 63 20.50 -13.25 -7.04
CA TYR A 63 19.11 -13.12 -6.59
C TYR A 63 18.09 -13.04 -7.75
N VAL A 64 18.48 -13.43 -8.97
CA VAL A 64 17.55 -13.50 -10.11
C VAL A 64 16.38 -14.45 -9.77
N GLY A 65 15.16 -13.98 -10.03
CA GLY A 65 13.94 -14.73 -9.73
C GLY A 65 13.48 -14.66 -8.27
N GLN A 66 14.17 -13.90 -7.42
CA GLN A 66 13.77 -13.65 -6.03
C GLN A 66 13.26 -12.23 -5.84
N THR A 67 12.36 -12.04 -4.87
CA THR A 67 11.95 -10.71 -4.42
C THR A 67 13.01 -10.15 -3.47
N VAL A 68 13.62 -9.01 -3.84
CA VAL A 68 14.70 -8.37 -3.08
C VAL A 68 14.21 -7.07 -2.46
N LEU A 69 14.46 -6.88 -1.16
CA LEU A 69 14.22 -5.63 -0.44
C LEU A 69 15.56 -4.95 -0.12
N LEU A 70 15.80 -3.77 -0.68
CA LEU A 70 16.98 -2.95 -0.41
C LEU A 70 16.65 -1.94 0.70
N VAL A 71 17.39 -2.00 1.80
CA VAL A 71 17.20 -1.13 2.98
C VAL A 71 18.49 -0.38 3.28
N ASN A 72 18.42 0.95 3.30
CA ASN A 72 19.49 1.79 3.80
C ASN A 72 19.44 1.81 5.34
N VAL A 73 20.57 1.52 6.00
CA VAL A 73 20.66 1.42 7.47
C VAL A 73 21.73 2.38 8.00
N ALA A 74 21.49 2.94 9.19
CA ALA A 74 22.44 3.76 9.94
C ALA A 74 22.31 3.47 11.44
N THR A 75 23.41 3.57 12.18
CA THR A 75 23.45 3.43 13.64
C THR A 75 23.70 4.79 14.28
N TYR A 76 23.17 4.99 15.49
CA TYR A 76 23.38 6.19 16.31
C TYR A 76 24.65 6.10 17.16
#